data_AF-A0A3E0NXF9-F1
#
_entry.id   AF-A0A3E0NXF9-F1
#
_cell.length_a   1.000
_cell.length_b   1.000
_cell.length_c   1.000
_cell.angle_alpha   90.00
_cell.angle_beta   90.00
_cell.angle_gamma   90.00
#
_symmetry.space_group_name_H-M   'P 1'
#
loop_
_entity.id
_entity.type
_entity.pdbx_description
1 polymer ?
#
loop_
_entity_poly.entity_id
_entity_poly.type
_entity_poly.pdbx_seq_one_letter_code
_entity_poly.pdbx_strand_id
1 'polypeptide(L)'
;MNDPSPNLSPARGSSFWAACAGPNARDRRNLAGFLVAMFAWAVCFVAASQLLEREMVEAGGVVAFSLVALPAVAGLAVIAVYARFLDQGDELQRLIHYRALALAFGVSFFATGILRLLERAEGPVLDLADLALVMAVVYTATLFHQIWRYR
;
A
#
# COMPACT_ATOMS: atom_id res chain seq x y z
N MET A 1 38.88 -2.77 -3.01
CA MET A 1 37.60 -2.08 -2.83
C MET A 1 36.70 -3.06 -2.09
N ASN A 2 36.78 -3.06 -0.76
CA ASN A 2 36.05 -4.01 0.09
C ASN A 2 34.65 -3.44 0.30
N ASP A 3 33.67 -4.07 -0.31
CA ASP A 3 32.26 -3.78 -0.09
C ASP A 3 31.88 -4.34 1.29
N PRO A 4 31.61 -3.52 2.31
CA PRO A 4 31.12 -4.01 3.58
C PRO A 4 29.61 -4.23 3.39
N SER A 5 29.24 -5.26 2.62
CA SER A 5 27.85 -5.69 2.60
C SER A 5 27.48 -6.05 4.04
N PRO A 6 26.56 -5.32 4.70
CA PRO A 6 26.15 -5.66 6.04
C PRO A 6 25.65 -7.10 6.01
N ASN A 7 26.07 -7.90 7.00
CA ASN A 7 25.74 -9.31 7.12
C ASN A 7 24.24 -9.43 7.45
N LEU A 8 23.39 -9.14 6.47
CA LEU A 8 21.93 -9.22 6.48
C LEU A 8 21.51 -10.66 6.20
N SER A 9 22.17 -11.62 6.85
CA SER A 9 21.80 -13.03 6.81
C SER A 9 20.73 -13.23 7.89
N PRO A 10 19.43 -13.34 7.56
CA PRO A 10 18.44 -13.72 8.56
C PRO A 10 18.79 -15.10 9.11
N ALA A 11 18.43 -15.33 10.37
CA ALA A 11 18.58 -16.63 11.01
C ALA A 11 17.88 -17.70 10.15
N ARG A 12 18.68 -18.57 9.51
CA ARG A 12 18.20 -19.75 8.77
C ARG A 12 17.25 -20.53 9.68
N GLY A 13 15.95 -20.50 9.37
CA GLY A 13 14.92 -21.20 10.16
C GLY A 13 13.69 -20.36 10.55
N SER A 14 13.65 -19.06 10.27
CA SER A 14 12.43 -18.27 10.51
C SER A 14 11.30 -18.64 9.54
N SER A 15 10.07 -18.73 10.07
CA SER A 15 8.88 -18.99 9.25
C SER A 15 8.63 -17.82 8.29
N PHE A 16 8.01 -18.08 7.15
CA PHE A 16 7.62 -17.03 6.18
C PHE A 16 6.91 -15.85 6.87
N TRP A 17 6.01 -16.15 7.82
CA TRP A 17 5.30 -15.15 8.61
C TRP A 17 6.19 -14.30 9.50
N ALA A 18 7.27 -14.86 10.04
CA ALA A 18 8.25 -14.10 10.82
C ALA A 18 9.08 -13.16 9.93
N ALA A 19 9.36 -13.55 8.68
CA ALA A 19 10.00 -12.68 7.70
C ALA A 19 9.08 -11.52 7.26
N CYS A 20 7.77 -11.79 7.10
CA CYS A 20 6.79 -10.75 6.79
C CYS A 20 6.53 -9.77 7.96
N ALA A 21 6.45 -10.29 9.19
CA ALA A 21 6.02 -9.51 10.35
C ALA A 21 7.17 -8.83 11.10
N GLY A 22 8.41 -9.11 10.72
CA GLY A 22 9.61 -8.67 11.41
C GLY A 22 9.99 -9.60 12.59
N PRO A 23 11.29 -9.67 12.91
CA PRO A 23 11.79 -10.51 13.98
C PRO A 23 11.39 -9.99 15.37
N ASN A 24 11.25 -8.66 15.51
CA ASN A 24 10.99 -8.02 16.80
C ASN A 24 9.49 -7.90 17.11
N ALA A 25 9.14 -7.98 18.40
CA ALA A 25 7.76 -7.76 18.85
C ALA A 25 7.24 -6.34 18.55
N ARG A 26 8.15 -5.35 18.45
CA ARG A 26 7.82 -3.98 18.05
C ARG A 26 7.37 -3.91 16.59
N ASP A 27 8.09 -4.55 15.67
CA ASP A 27 7.77 -4.56 14.25
C ASP A 27 6.41 -5.20 14.00
N ARG A 28 6.12 -6.30 14.69
CA ARG A 28 4.81 -6.96 14.65
C ARG A 28 3.67 -6.08 15.14
N ARG A 29 3.88 -5.32 16.22
CA ARG A 29 2.89 -4.36 16.74
C ARG A 29 2.68 -3.20 15.77
N ASN A 30 3.74 -2.68 15.17
CA ASN A 30 3.66 -1.60 14.20
C ASN A 30 2.93 -2.06 12.92
N LEU A 31 3.27 -3.26 12.40
CA LEU A 31 2.58 -3.86 11.27
C LEU A 31 1.10 -4.12 11.59
N ALA A 32 0.79 -4.67 12.77
CA ALA A 32 -0.60 -4.87 13.19
C ALA A 32 -1.36 -3.54 13.27
N GLY A 33 -0.74 -2.48 13.81
CA GLY A 33 -1.31 -1.14 13.84
C GLY A 33 -1.61 -0.61 12.44
N PHE A 34 -0.68 -0.79 11.49
CA PHE A 34 -0.89 -0.45 10.08
C PHE A 34 -2.05 -1.25 9.45
N LEU A 35 -2.10 -2.56 9.66
CA LEU A 35 -3.17 -3.41 9.12
C LEU A 35 -4.55 -3.04 9.68
N VAL A 36 -4.63 -2.75 10.99
CA VAL A 36 -5.87 -2.28 11.63
C VAL A 36 -6.29 -0.92 11.06
N ALA A 37 -5.36 0.02 10.91
CA ALA A 37 -5.65 1.32 10.32
C ALA A 37 -6.13 1.18 8.86
N MET A 38 -5.47 0.33 8.06
CA MET A 38 -5.85 0.05 6.68
C MET A 38 -7.24 -0.58 6.59
N PHE A 39 -7.55 -1.53 7.48
CA PHE A 39 -8.88 -2.15 7.54
C PHE A 39 -9.96 -1.13 7.93
N ALA A 40 -9.70 -0.32 8.96
CA ALA A 40 -10.63 0.74 9.38
C ALA A 40 -10.89 1.75 8.25
N TRP A 41 -9.84 2.14 7.52
CA TRP A 41 -9.96 2.98 6.34
C TRP A 41 -10.80 2.32 5.23
N ALA A 42 -10.54 1.04 4.91
CA ALA A 42 -11.30 0.31 3.89
C ALA A 42 -12.79 0.23 4.24
N VAL A 43 -13.12 -0.03 5.51
CA VAL A 43 -14.51 -0.01 5.99
C VAL A 43 -15.13 1.38 5.85
N CYS A 44 -14.42 2.44 6.24
CA CYS A 44 -14.91 3.82 6.07
C CYS A 44 -15.15 4.16 4.59
N PHE A 45 -14.24 3.77 3.70
CA PHE A 45 -14.35 4.03 2.27
C PHE A 45 -15.54 3.30 1.65
N VAL A 46 -15.70 2.00 1.92
CA VAL A 46 -16.83 1.20 1.42
C VAL A 46 -18.15 1.70 1.97
N ALA A 47 -18.22 2.04 3.26
CA ALA A 47 -19.43 2.60 3.86
C ALA A 47 -19.81 3.94 3.21
N ALA A 48 -18.83 4.83 2.99
CA ALA A 48 -19.06 6.11 2.31
C ALA A 48 -19.53 5.92 0.85
N SER A 49 -18.89 5.02 0.08
CA SER A 49 -19.31 4.72 -1.30
C SER A 49 -20.73 4.15 -1.34
N GLN A 50 -21.07 3.18 -0.48
CA GLN A 50 -22.42 2.61 -0.44
C GLN A 50 -23.50 3.63 -0.04
N LEU A 51 -23.21 4.55 0.88
CA LEU A 51 -24.14 5.60 1.29
C LEU A 51 -24.38 6.62 0.17
N LEU A 52 -23.33 6.97 -0.58
CA LEU A 52 -23.41 7.90 -1.70
C LEU A 52 -24.10 7.28 -2.92
N GLU A 53 -23.78 6.02 -3.26
CA GLU A 53 -24.38 5.31 -4.41
C GLU A 53 -25.88 5.07 -4.25
N ARG A 54 -26.35 4.84 -3.02
CA ARG A 54 -27.77 4.60 -2.74
C ARG A 54 -28.59 5.87 -2.60
N GLU A 55 -28.01 7.04 -2.88
CA GLU A 55 -28.64 8.35 -2.72
C GLU A 55 -29.25 8.56 -1.31
N MET A 56 -28.68 7.91 -0.29
CA MET A 56 -29.19 8.00 1.10
C MET A 56 -28.87 9.35 1.74
N VAL A 57 -28.12 10.21 1.05
CA VAL A 57 -27.69 11.54 1.49
C VAL A 57 -27.88 12.53 0.35
N GLU A 58 -28.43 13.71 0.64
CA GLU A 58 -28.59 14.77 -0.34
C GLU A 58 -27.23 15.22 -0.89
N ALA A 59 -27.13 15.24 -2.22
CA ALA A 59 -25.94 15.70 -2.92
C ALA A 59 -25.66 17.17 -2.61
N GLY A 60 -24.40 17.49 -2.29
CA GLY A 60 -23.97 18.86 -1.95
C GLY A 60 -24.27 19.31 -0.52
N GLY A 61 -24.91 18.47 0.30
CA GLY A 61 -25.11 18.74 1.73
C GLY A 61 -23.84 18.57 2.57
N VAL A 62 -23.81 19.17 3.77
CA VAL A 62 -22.70 19.04 4.74
C VAL A 62 -22.39 17.56 5.06
N VAL A 63 -23.41 16.72 5.10
CA VAL A 63 -23.27 15.27 5.34
C VAL A 63 -22.54 14.58 4.20
N ALA A 64 -22.83 14.92 2.94
CA ALA A 64 -22.13 14.36 1.78
C ALA A 64 -20.65 14.75 1.78
N PHE A 65 -20.32 16.01 2.09
CA PHE A 65 -18.93 16.44 2.24
C PHE A 65 -18.22 15.73 3.39
N SER A 66 -18.91 15.50 4.51
CA SER A 66 -18.36 14.76 5.65
C SER A 66 -18.04 13.29 5.29
N LEU A 67 -18.91 12.65 4.50
CA LEU A 67 -18.71 11.29 4.01
C LEU A 67 -17.52 11.16 3.05
N VAL A 68 -17.18 12.21 2.31
CA VAL A 68 -15.97 12.25 1.47
C VAL A 68 -14.72 12.57 2.30
N ALA A 69 -14.83 13.53 3.24
CA ALA A 69 -13.72 13.97 4.06
C ALA A 69 -13.21 12.88 5.03
N LEU A 70 -14.12 12.08 5.60
CA LEU A 70 -13.77 11.03 6.57
C LEU A 70 -12.79 9.99 6.01
N PRO A 71 -13.06 9.29 4.89
CA PRO A 71 -12.11 8.34 4.30
C PRO A 71 -10.83 9.02 3.80
N ALA A 72 -10.88 10.29 3.37
CA ALA A 72 -9.69 11.04 3.00
C ALA A 72 -8.74 11.27 4.19
N VAL A 73 -9.28 11.76 5.32
CA VAL A 73 -8.52 11.96 6.57
C VAL A 73 -8.02 10.62 7.13
N ALA A 74 -8.87 9.58 7.12
CA ALA A 74 -8.46 8.25 7.53
C ALA A 74 -7.33 7.70 6.63
N GLY A 75 -7.37 7.98 5.32
CA GLY A 75 -6.31 7.61 4.38
C GLY A 75 -4.98 8.29 4.72
N LEU A 76 -5.00 9.58 5.04
CA LEU A 76 -3.81 10.30 5.53
C LEU A 76 -3.27 9.70 6.83
N ALA A 77 -4.14 9.30 7.75
CA ALA A 77 -3.74 8.63 8.98
C ALA A 77 -3.07 7.27 8.69
N VAL A 78 -3.61 6.48 7.76
CA VAL A 78 -2.98 5.22 7.30
C VAL A 78 -1.59 5.48 6.74
N ILE A 79 -1.42 6.51 5.91
CA ILE A 79 -0.11 6.90 5.36
C ILE A 79 0.87 7.26 6.48
N ALA A 80 0.43 8.03 7.48
CA ALA A 80 1.27 8.39 8.63
C ALA A 80 1.68 7.17 9.47
N VAL A 81 0.75 6.23 9.71
CA VAL A 81 1.05 4.97 10.42
C VAL A 81 2.00 4.11 9.60
N TYR A 82 1.83 4.04 8.28
CA TYR A 82 2.73 3.30 7.40
C TYR A 82 4.13 3.92 7.37
N ALA A 83 4.25 5.24 7.27
CA ALA A 83 5.53 5.94 7.34
C ALA A 83 6.25 5.64 8.66
N ARG A 84 5.53 5.71 9.79
CA ARG A 84 6.07 5.35 11.10
C ARG A 84 6.52 3.87 11.16
N PHE A 85 5.78 2.96 10.54
CA PHE A 85 6.17 1.56 10.45
C PHE A 85 7.47 1.40 9.65
N LEU A 86 7.63 2.10 8.53
CA LEU A 86 8.86 2.08 7.73
C LEU A 86 10.06 2.66 8.49
N ASP A 87 9.86 3.77 9.22
CA ASP A 87 10.93 4.43 9.98
C ASP A 87 11.40 3.59 11.16
N GLN A 88 10.48 2.86 11.80
CA GLN A 88 10.77 2.05 12.99
C GLN A 88 11.15 0.60 12.67
N GLY A 89 10.96 0.15 11.43
CA GLY A 89 11.29 -1.20 11.01
C GLY A 89 12.80 -1.42 10.83
N ASP A 90 13.22 -2.67 10.94
CA ASP A 90 14.59 -3.08 10.65
C ASP A 90 15.01 -2.66 9.22
N GLU A 91 16.30 -2.39 9.03
CA GLU A 91 16.83 -1.88 7.75
C GLU A 91 16.49 -2.78 6.57
N LEU A 92 16.51 -4.10 6.77
CA LEU A 92 16.14 -5.08 5.75
C LEU A 92 14.67 -4.96 5.36
N GLN A 93 13.78 -4.85 6.34
CA GLN A 93 12.34 -4.74 6.11
C GLN A 93 12.02 -3.42 5.40
N ARG A 94 12.60 -2.31 5.87
CA ARG A 94 12.49 -1.00 5.23
C ARG A 94 12.97 -1.04 3.77
N LEU A 95 14.10 -1.69 3.51
CA LEU A 95 14.64 -1.86 2.15
C LEU A 95 13.69 -2.66 1.24
N ILE A 96 13.12 -3.76 1.75
CA ILE A 96 12.15 -4.58 1.01
C ILE A 96 10.93 -3.74 0.61
N HIS A 97 10.35 -3.00 1.56
CA HIS A 97 9.19 -2.15 1.31
C HIS A 97 9.51 -1.02 0.32
N TYR A 98 10.65 -0.34 0.46
CA TYR A 98 11.02 0.73 -0.49
C TYR A 98 11.26 0.20 -1.90
N ARG A 99 11.88 -0.98 -2.05
CA ARG A 99 12.06 -1.59 -3.38
C ARG A 99 10.73 -1.98 -4.02
N ALA A 100 9.83 -2.57 -3.23
CA ALA A 100 8.49 -2.90 -3.70
C ALA A 100 7.72 -1.64 -4.11
N LEU A 101 7.82 -0.57 -3.33
CA LEU A 101 7.16 0.70 -3.59
C LEU A 101 7.73 1.42 -4.81
N ALA A 102 9.07 1.45 -4.97
CA ALA A 102 9.73 2.03 -6.13
C ALA A 102 9.34 1.31 -7.43
N LEU A 103 9.29 -0.03 -7.42
CA LEU A 103 8.89 -0.81 -8.58
C LEU A 103 7.41 -0.60 -8.91
N ALA A 104 6.53 -0.69 -7.91
CA ALA A 104 5.10 -0.47 -8.09
C ALA A 104 4.78 0.93 -8.61
N PHE A 105 5.45 1.95 -8.06
CA PHE A 105 5.32 3.33 -8.52
C PHE A 105 5.78 3.48 -9.97
N GLY A 106 6.97 2.96 -10.32
CA GLY A 106 7.49 3.05 -11.68
C GLY A 106 6.60 2.36 -12.71
N VAL A 107 6.11 1.16 -12.42
CA VAL A 107 5.19 0.43 -13.30
C VAL A 107 3.86 1.15 -13.44
N SER A 108 3.30 1.68 -12.35
CA SER A 108 2.02 2.41 -12.38
C SER A 108 2.14 3.73 -13.15
N PHE A 109 3.24 4.46 -12.96
CA PHE A 109 3.51 5.69 -13.71
C PHE A 109 3.63 5.41 -15.21
N PHE A 110 4.38 4.37 -15.58
CA PHE A 110 4.51 3.94 -16.97
C PHE A 110 3.18 3.48 -17.57
N ALA A 111 2.41 2.68 -16.83
CA ALA A 111 1.08 2.24 -17.23
C ALA A 111 0.16 3.43 -17.48
N THR A 112 0.16 4.43 -16.60
CA THR A 112 -0.65 5.66 -16.78
C THR A 112 -0.35 6.33 -18.13
N GLY A 113 0.93 6.45 -18.50
CA GLY A 113 1.32 7.02 -19.79
C GLY A 113 0.81 6.22 -20.99
N ILE A 114 0.98 4.89 -20.96
CA ILE A 114 0.50 4.00 -22.03
C ILE A 114 -1.02 4.00 -22.14
N LEU A 115 -1.73 3.90 -21.02
CA LEU A 115 -3.19 3.85 -21.00
C LEU A 115 -3.79 5.15 -21.55
N ARG A 116 -3.21 6.31 -21.25
CA ARG A 116 -3.64 7.59 -21.85
C ARG A 116 -3.41 7.65 -23.37
N LEU A 117 -2.35 7.03 -23.89
CA LEU A 117 -2.14 6.93 -25.34
C LEU A 117 -3.14 5.97 -25.98
N LEU A 118 -3.48 4.88 -25.29
CA LEU A 118 -4.46 3.91 -25.74
C LEU A 118 -5.87 4.52 -25.80
N GLU A 119 -6.27 5.32 -24.81
CA GLU A 119 -7.53 6.09 -24.82
C GLU A 119 -7.61 7.02 -26.04
N ARG A 120 -6.51 7.68 -26.40
CA ARG A 120 -6.44 8.55 -27.60
C ARG A 120 -6.50 7.76 -28.91
N ALA A 121 -6.18 6.48 -28.87
CA ALA A 121 -6.28 5.57 -30.01
C ALA A 121 -7.63 4.81 -30.03
N GLU A 122 -8.67 5.37 -29.39
CA GLU A 122 -10.02 4.77 -29.28
C GLU A 122 -10.06 3.43 -28.52
N GLY A 123 -9.05 3.17 -27.68
CA GLY A 123 -9.04 2.04 -26.76
C GLY A 123 -9.95 2.23 -25.54
N PRO A 124 -10.07 1.20 -24.69
CA PRO A 124 -10.92 1.26 -23.50
C PRO A 124 -10.45 2.36 -22.53
N VAL A 125 -11.41 3.09 -21.95
CA VAL A 125 -11.16 4.06 -20.89
C VAL A 125 -10.95 3.31 -19.58
N LEU A 126 -9.79 3.50 -18.95
CA LEU A 126 -9.52 2.91 -17.64
C LEU A 126 -9.69 3.94 -16.54
N ASP A 127 -10.21 3.48 -15.40
CA ASP A 127 -10.44 4.34 -14.24
C ASP A 127 -9.20 4.37 -13.33
N LEU A 128 -9.15 5.34 -12.42
CA LEU A 128 -8.13 5.42 -11.38
C LEU A 128 -8.08 4.15 -10.52
N ALA A 129 -9.22 3.47 -10.36
CA ALA A 129 -9.33 2.20 -9.65
C ALA A 129 -8.49 1.10 -10.30
N ASP A 130 -8.46 1.03 -11.63
CA ASP A 130 -7.66 0.04 -12.37
C ASP A 130 -6.17 0.28 -12.17
N LEU A 131 -5.76 1.55 -12.17
CA LEU A 131 -4.38 1.93 -11.90
C LEU A 131 -3.96 1.59 -10.46
N ALA A 132 -4.83 1.86 -9.48
CA ALA A 132 -4.58 1.49 -8.09
C ALA A 132 -4.45 -0.03 -7.93
N LEU A 133 -5.25 -0.81 -8.66
CA LEU A 133 -5.16 -2.27 -8.68
C LEU A 133 -3.81 -2.74 -9.27
N VAL A 134 -3.38 -2.17 -10.40
CA VAL A 134 -2.06 -2.46 -10.99
C VAL A 134 -0.96 -2.19 -9.98
N MET A 135 -0.99 -1.03 -9.32
CA MET A 135 -0.02 -0.66 -8.29
C MET A 135 -0.01 -1.67 -7.14
N ALA A 136 -1.19 -2.06 -6.63
CA ALA A 136 -1.32 -3.01 -5.52
C ALA A 136 -0.79 -4.41 -5.88
N VAL A 137 -1.10 -4.89 -7.09
CA VAL A 137 -0.63 -6.20 -7.58
C VAL A 137 0.90 -6.20 -7.72
N VAL A 138 1.47 -5.19 -8.38
CA VAL A 138 2.92 -5.09 -8.58
C VAL A 138 3.65 -4.94 -7.24
N TYR A 139 3.13 -4.11 -6.34
CA TYR A 139 3.67 -3.93 -5.00
C TYR A 139 3.69 -5.26 -4.24
N THR A 140 2.55 -5.97 -4.21
CA THR A 140 2.42 -7.24 -3.50
C THR A 140 3.33 -8.30 -4.10
N ALA A 141 3.33 -8.46 -5.42
CA ALA A 141 4.20 -9.42 -6.11
C ALA A 141 5.69 -9.15 -5.82
N THR A 142 6.10 -7.88 -5.83
CA THR A 142 7.49 -7.50 -5.54
C THR A 142 7.83 -7.77 -4.07
N LEU A 143 6.93 -7.45 -3.15
CA LEU A 143 7.11 -7.70 -1.73
C LEU A 143 7.29 -9.21 -1.46
N PHE A 144 6.44 -10.06 -2.03
CA PHE A 144 6.58 -11.52 -1.95
C PHE A 144 7.90 -12.02 -2.56
N HIS A 145 8.28 -11.52 -3.74
CA HIS A 145 9.54 -11.89 -4.38
C HIS A 145 10.76 -11.52 -3.54
N GLN A 146 10.78 -10.31 -2.97
CA GLN A 146 11.88 -9.86 -2.12
C GLN A 146 11.95 -10.67 -0.83
N ILE A 147 10.81 -10.93 -0.17
CA ILE A 147 10.79 -11.78 1.04
C ILE A 147 11.30 -13.18 0.73
N TRP A 148 10.93 -13.76 -0.41
CA TRP A 148 11.41 -15.08 -0.79
C TRP A 148 12.91 -15.10 -1.09
N ARG A 149 13.42 -14.05 -1.75
CA ARG A 149 14.86 -13.91 -2.06
C ARG A 149 15.73 -13.71 -0.82
N TYR A 150 15.21 -13.03 0.20
CA TYR A 150 15.94 -12.72 1.43
C TYR A 150 15.79 -13.77 2.53
N ARG A 151 15.07 -14.87 2.27
CA ARG A 151 14.92 -15.98 3.21
C ARG A 151 16.04 -17.00 3.08
#